data_AF-A0A947CXS4-F1
#
_entry.id   AF-A0A947CXS4-F1
#
_cell.length_a   1.000
_cell.length_b   1.000
_cell.length_c   1.000
_cell.angle_alpha   90.00
_cell.angle_beta   90.00
_cell.angle_gamma   90.00
#
_symmetry.space_group_name_H-M   'P 1'
#
loop_
_entity.id
_entity.type
_entity.pdbx_description
1 polymer ?
#
loop_
_entity_poly.entity_id
_entity_poly.type
_entity_poly.pdbx_seq_one_letter_code
_entity_poly.pdbx_strand_id
1 'polypeptide(L)'
;MPTVSRTLTLRTTSEGQRLFGPRDRFLKRIEAAYPVAIHSRGDELVVVGEEAAAEAVMRLLDVLLKLIRRQELISDVDLDYAIRLNEEGDVYRLLDLYDDVVARTVRGQPVRAKTLGQKRYLSLLKTRDVVFAVGPAGTGKTFLAVVFAVLALKNQTVRRIVLTRPAVEAGERLGFLPGDLQEKVDPYLRPLYDALYEMMGAEQVARSMERGLIEIAPLAYMRGRTLDGAFIILDEAQNTTPEQMKMFLTRLGEGSKMVITGDLTQVDLPPGQKSGLRDALETLRGIEEIGMAELTETDVVRHPLVQKIIQAYENRGAGGEGRGAAKGGIGGSGERERSGRGEPGDGPAEPGLGRSGEAAFDAPATAGTDGGRPNVRSAKGAGRLRR
;
A
#
# COMPACT_ATOMS: atom_id res chain seq x y z
N MET A 1 40.49 3.80 15.30
CA MET A 1 40.63 5.27 15.52
C MET A 1 40.65 5.54 17.03
N PRO A 2 40.88 6.77 17.56
CA PRO A 2 40.72 6.99 18.99
C PRO A 2 39.28 6.72 19.41
N THR A 3 39.12 5.85 20.41
CA THR A 3 37.84 5.60 21.06
C THR A 3 37.54 6.76 21.99
N VAL A 4 36.32 7.31 21.90
CA VAL A 4 35.85 8.38 22.79
C VAL A 4 34.71 7.89 23.65
N SER A 5 34.55 8.58 24.77
CA SER A 5 33.41 8.42 25.68
C SER A 5 32.57 9.69 25.61
N ARG A 6 31.26 9.52 25.41
CA ARG A 6 30.27 10.60 25.39
C ARG A 6 29.17 10.27 26.38
N THR A 7 28.71 11.26 27.13
CA THR A 7 27.71 11.06 28.19
C THR A 7 26.45 11.86 27.90
N LEU A 8 25.29 11.23 28.09
CA LEU A 8 23.96 11.82 28.00
C LEU A 8 23.25 11.69 29.36
N THR A 9 22.77 12.80 29.90
CA THR A 9 22.07 12.80 31.20
C THR A 9 20.57 12.54 31.04
N LEU A 10 20.06 11.60 31.83
CA LEU A 10 18.65 11.25 31.99
C LEU A 10 18.06 12.05 33.16
N ARG A 11 16.82 12.52 33.03
CA ARG A 11 16.10 13.20 34.13
C ARG A 11 15.51 12.22 35.12
N THR A 12 15.22 11.00 34.68
CA THR A 12 14.59 9.95 35.48
C THR A 12 15.04 8.58 35.02
N THR A 13 14.95 7.58 35.90
CA THR A 13 15.15 6.17 35.55
C THR A 13 14.15 5.70 34.48
N SER A 14 12.95 6.28 34.46
CA SER A 14 11.92 5.95 33.46
C SER A 14 12.28 6.42 32.05
N GLU A 15 13.05 7.50 31.88
CA GLU A 15 13.58 7.89 30.57
C GLU A 15 14.49 6.81 30.01
N GLY A 16 15.42 6.29 30.82
CA GLY A 16 16.33 5.21 30.42
C GLY A 16 15.58 3.93 30.02
N GLN A 17 14.62 3.48 30.83
CA GLN A 17 13.82 2.29 30.52
C GLN A 17 13.05 2.42 29.20
N ARG A 18 12.48 3.60 28.91
CA ARG A 18 11.77 3.84 27.64
C ARG A 18 12.72 3.91 26.45
N LEU A 19 13.92 4.44 26.65
CA LEU A 19 14.95 4.54 25.61
C LEU A 19 15.53 3.17 25.25
N PHE A 20 15.71 2.28 26.23
CA PHE A 20 16.15 0.89 26.00
C PHE A 20 15.06 0.01 25.43
N GLY A 21 13.80 0.36 25.70
CA GLY A 21 12.63 -0.40 25.29
C GLY A 21 12.49 -1.73 26.06
N PRO A 22 11.37 -2.45 25.83
CA PRO A 22 11.12 -3.74 26.48
C PRO A 22 12.27 -4.74 26.29
N ARG A 23 12.83 -5.26 27.39
CA ARG A 23 13.95 -6.22 27.40
C ARG A 23 15.20 -5.73 26.65
N ASP A 24 15.44 -4.42 26.70
CA ASP A 24 16.57 -3.72 26.09
C ASP A 24 16.64 -3.88 24.56
N ARG A 25 15.50 -4.15 23.92
CA ARG A 25 15.45 -4.42 22.48
C ARG A 25 15.87 -3.22 21.63
N PHE A 26 15.59 -1.99 22.07
CA PHE A 26 15.99 -0.79 21.32
C PHE A 26 17.49 -0.56 21.46
N LEU A 27 18.03 -0.75 22.67
CA LEU A 27 19.46 -0.68 22.93
C LEU A 27 20.26 -1.63 22.02
N LYS A 28 19.89 -2.92 22.03
CA LYS A 28 20.52 -3.95 21.19
C LYS A 28 20.44 -3.64 19.70
N ARG A 29 19.37 -2.97 19.28
CA ARG A 29 19.16 -2.61 17.88
C ARG A 29 20.04 -1.42 17.47
N ILE A 30 20.23 -0.45 18.36
CA ILE A 30 21.18 0.65 18.16
C ILE A 30 22.62 0.11 18.12
N GLU A 31 23.01 -0.75 19.06
CA GLU A 31 24.35 -1.36 19.09
C GLU A 31 24.61 -2.30 17.89
N ALA A 32 23.57 -2.87 17.29
CA ALA A 32 23.71 -3.64 16.05
C ALA A 32 23.89 -2.74 14.82
N ALA A 33 23.38 -1.51 14.85
CA ALA A 33 23.48 -0.55 13.75
C ALA A 33 24.77 0.28 13.80
N TYR A 34 25.31 0.54 15.00
CA TYR A 34 26.51 1.36 15.21
C TYR A 34 27.55 0.59 16.01
N PRO A 35 28.85 0.67 15.65
CA PRO A 35 29.93 0.01 16.39
C PRO A 35 30.27 0.77 17.70
N VAL A 36 29.32 0.79 18.63
CA VAL A 36 29.43 1.43 19.94
C VAL A 36 29.00 0.47 21.05
N ALA A 37 29.47 0.72 22.27
CA ALA A 37 28.93 0.14 23.49
C ALA A 37 28.18 1.21 24.28
N ILE A 38 26.97 0.89 24.75
CA ILE A 38 26.15 1.83 25.52
C ILE A 38 25.99 1.27 26.95
N HIS A 39 26.39 2.07 27.94
CA HIS A 39 26.31 1.71 29.35
C HIS A 39 25.41 2.68 30.11
N SER A 40 24.62 2.15 31.04
CA SER A 40 23.82 2.95 31.97
C SER A 40 24.48 2.97 33.35
N ARG A 41 24.72 4.17 33.90
CA ARG A 41 25.24 4.34 35.25
C ARG A 41 24.47 5.45 35.96
N GLY A 42 23.53 5.06 36.83
CA GLY A 42 22.70 6.02 37.55
C GLY A 42 21.77 6.77 36.62
N ASP A 43 21.96 8.09 36.54
CA ASP A 43 21.26 9.02 35.65
C ASP A 43 22.05 9.35 34.38
N GLU A 44 23.17 8.68 34.13
CA GLU A 44 24.01 8.89 32.95
C GLU A 44 23.98 7.68 32.00
N LEU A 45 23.86 7.97 30.71
CA LEU A 45 24.14 7.05 29.61
C LEU A 45 25.50 7.37 29.01
N VAL A 46 26.39 6.39 29.00
CA VAL A 46 27.74 6.52 28.47
C VAL A 46 27.82 5.73 27.17
N VAL A 47 28.13 6.42 26.08
CA VAL A 47 28.37 5.85 24.75
C VAL A 47 29.87 5.81 24.50
N VAL A 48 30.41 4.62 24.23
CA VAL A 48 31.83 4.39 23.98
C VAL A 48 32.00 3.82 22.58
N GLY A 49 32.81 4.46 21.75
CA GLY A 49 33.06 4.01 20.38
C GLY A 49 33.99 4.96 19.63
N GLU A 50 34.16 4.74 18.33
CA GLU A 50 34.87 5.71 17.48
C GLU A 50 34.10 7.03 17.42
N GLU A 51 34.82 8.16 17.35
CA GLU A 51 34.26 9.52 17.43
C GLU A 51 32.99 9.71 16.58
N ALA A 52 33.05 9.39 15.28
CA ALA A 52 31.91 9.56 14.38
C ALA A 52 30.70 8.71 14.77
N ALA A 53 30.92 7.46 15.22
CA ALA A 53 29.85 6.56 15.64
C ALA A 53 29.24 6.98 16.98
N ALA A 54 30.08 7.40 17.93
CA ALA A 54 29.65 7.91 19.22
C ALA A 54 28.82 9.20 19.05
N GLU A 55 29.25 10.14 18.20
CA GLU A 55 28.47 11.34 17.88
C GLU A 55 27.14 11.02 17.20
N ALA A 56 27.12 10.08 16.24
CA ALA A 56 25.90 9.66 15.58
C ALA A 56 24.89 9.07 16.55
N VAL A 57 25.34 8.22 17.47
CA VAL A 57 24.47 7.63 18.50
C VAL A 57 24.02 8.68 19.49
N MET A 58 24.87 9.63 19.89
CA MET A 58 24.46 10.73 20.76
C MET A 58 23.34 11.58 20.15
N ARG A 59 23.39 11.89 18.85
CA ARG A 59 22.31 12.59 18.15
C ARG A 59 21.01 11.78 18.15
N LEU A 60 21.10 10.49 17.83
CA LEU A 60 19.95 9.59 17.84
C LEU A 60 19.29 9.53 19.23
N LEU A 61 20.09 9.31 20.28
CA LEU A 61 19.60 9.22 21.65
C LEU A 61 18.98 10.56 22.11
N ASP A 62 19.57 11.71 21.76
CA ASP A 62 18.98 13.03 22.06
C ASP A 62 17.60 13.19 21.42
N VAL A 63 17.43 12.82 20.16
CA VAL A 63 16.13 12.89 19.46
C VAL A 63 15.10 11.95 20.09
N LEU A 64 15.46 10.68 20.34
CA LEU A 64 14.55 9.72 20.98
C LEU A 64 14.17 10.19 22.39
N LEU A 65 15.10 10.77 23.14
CA LEU A 65 14.85 11.32 24.47
C LEU A 65 13.91 12.52 24.43
N LYS A 66 14.04 13.40 23.42
CA LYS A 66 13.08 14.49 23.18
C LYS A 66 11.66 13.96 22.92
N LEU A 67 11.50 12.89 22.13
CA LEU A 67 10.19 12.24 21.93
C LEU A 67 9.65 11.63 23.22
N ILE A 68 10.48 10.92 23.98
CA ILE A 68 10.11 10.33 25.28
C ILE A 68 9.61 11.41 26.25
N ARG A 69 10.31 12.56 26.30
CA ARG A 69 9.94 13.73 27.13
C ARG A 69 8.64 14.39 26.71
N ARG A 70 8.28 14.32 25.41
CA ARG A 70 6.96 14.70 24.89
C ARG A 70 5.86 13.65 25.18
N GLN A 71 6.18 12.61 25.93
CA GLN A 71 5.30 11.48 26.24
C GLN A 71 4.91 10.63 25.01
N GLU A 72 5.68 10.69 23.93
CA GLU A 72 5.42 9.88 22.74
C GLU A 72 5.83 8.42 22.94
N LEU A 73 4.99 7.51 22.43
CA LEU A 73 5.29 6.08 22.43
C LEU A 73 6.10 5.74 21.18
N ILE A 74 7.36 5.34 21.38
CA ILE A 74 8.26 4.93 20.31
C ILE A 74 8.06 3.43 20.06
N SER A 75 7.72 3.06 18.83
CA SER A 75 7.61 1.68 18.39
C SER A 75 8.92 1.19 17.75
N ASP A 76 9.02 -0.12 17.47
CA ASP A 76 10.15 -0.68 16.74
C ASP A 76 10.30 -0.05 15.34
N VAL A 77 9.19 0.29 14.69
CA VAL A 77 9.17 0.92 13.36
C VAL A 77 9.72 2.35 13.45
N ASP A 78 9.37 3.09 14.51
CA ASP A 78 9.87 4.46 14.71
C ASP A 78 11.38 4.46 14.96
N LEU A 79 11.90 3.46 15.69
CA LEU A 79 13.33 3.31 15.93
C LEU A 79 14.08 2.99 14.64
N ASP A 80 13.58 2.06 13.83
CA ASP A 80 14.18 1.71 12.53
C ASP A 80 14.28 2.93 11.61
N TYR A 81 13.20 3.71 11.56
CA TYR A 81 13.16 4.94 10.79
C TYR A 81 14.13 6.00 11.34
N ALA A 82 14.22 6.13 12.67
CA ALA A 82 15.15 7.05 13.33
C ALA A 82 16.61 6.71 13.06
N ILE A 83 16.98 5.42 13.10
CA ILE A 83 18.33 4.95 12.77
C ILE A 83 18.68 5.34 11.33
N ARG A 84 17.77 5.09 10.38
CA ARG A 84 18.00 5.42 8.97
C ARG A 84 18.13 6.93 8.74
N LEU A 85 17.24 7.75 9.33
CA LEU A 85 17.37 9.21 9.24
C LEU A 85 18.69 9.71 9.84
N ASN A 86 19.21 9.03 10.86
CA ASN A 86 20.49 9.39 11.47
C ASN A 86 21.69 9.06 10.56
N GLU A 87 21.62 7.96 9.81
CA GLU A 87 22.59 7.64 8.76
C GLU A 87 22.56 8.66 7.61
N GLU A 88 21.37 9.18 7.27
CA GLU A 88 21.16 10.25 6.29
C GLU A 88 21.54 11.65 6.82
N GLY A 89 21.84 11.80 8.12
CA GLY A 89 22.18 13.08 8.76
C GLY A 89 20.98 13.95 9.16
N ASP A 90 19.76 13.44 8.98
CA ASP A 90 18.49 14.18 9.09
C ASP A 90 17.66 13.79 10.33
N VAL A 91 18.25 13.13 11.33
CA VAL A 91 17.53 12.57 12.51
C VAL A 91 16.65 13.57 13.25
N TYR A 92 17.02 14.85 13.31
CA TYR A 92 16.22 15.88 13.99
C TYR A 92 14.86 16.11 13.31
N ARG A 93 14.74 15.84 12.01
CA ARG A 93 13.48 15.94 11.26
C ARG A 93 12.47 14.87 11.68
N LEU A 94 12.90 13.85 12.43
CA LEU A 94 11.98 12.90 13.06
C LEU A 94 10.98 13.61 13.97
N LEU A 95 11.41 14.65 14.70
CA LEU A 95 10.56 15.42 15.60
C LEU A 95 9.36 16.03 14.86
N ASP A 96 9.59 16.49 13.64
CA ASP A 96 8.58 17.10 12.78
C ASP A 96 7.42 16.13 12.45
N LEU A 97 7.64 14.83 12.49
CA LEU A 97 6.59 13.82 12.24
C LEU A 97 5.62 13.68 13.41
N TYR A 98 6.03 14.11 14.60
CA TYR A 98 5.25 14.03 15.82
C TYR A 98 4.47 15.30 16.14
N ASP A 99 4.72 16.40 15.42
CA ASP A 99 4.07 17.69 15.67
C ASP A 99 2.63 17.77 15.09
N ASP A 100 2.32 16.99 14.04
CA ASP A 100 1.07 17.12 13.29
C ASP A 100 0.22 15.83 13.33
N VAL A 101 -0.86 15.85 14.12
CA VAL A 101 -1.94 14.85 13.99
C VAL A 101 -2.87 15.28 12.86
N VAL A 102 -2.94 14.47 11.80
CA VAL A 102 -3.76 14.74 10.62
C VAL A 102 -5.23 14.54 10.95
N ALA A 103 -5.57 13.39 11.52
CA ALA A 103 -6.92 13.00 11.86
C ALA A 103 -6.94 12.06 13.06
N ARG A 104 -8.15 11.71 13.51
CA ARG A 104 -8.38 10.57 14.39
C ARG A 104 -9.33 9.59 13.73
N THR A 105 -9.03 8.30 13.85
CA THR A 105 -9.91 7.22 13.40
C THR A 105 -11.18 7.18 14.24
N VAL A 106 -12.16 6.37 13.83
CA VAL A 106 -13.40 6.17 14.61
C VAL A 106 -13.13 5.60 16.01
N ARG A 107 -11.99 4.92 16.19
CA ARG A 107 -11.51 4.38 17.49
C ARG A 107 -10.66 5.37 18.29
N GLY A 108 -10.55 6.63 17.83
CA GLY A 108 -9.78 7.68 18.50
C GLY A 108 -8.26 7.61 18.28
N GLN A 109 -7.77 6.65 17.50
CA GLN A 109 -6.34 6.51 17.23
C GLN A 109 -5.86 7.67 16.34
N PRO A 110 -4.74 8.33 16.69
CA PRO A 110 -4.20 9.41 15.88
C PRO A 110 -3.63 8.88 14.56
N VAL A 111 -3.98 9.55 13.47
CA VAL A 111 -3.38 9.34 12.15
C VAL A 111 -2.36 10.43 11.93
N ARG A 112 -1.09 10.05 11.73
CA ARG A 112 0.05 10.95 11.46
C ARG A 112 0.92 10.42 10.34
N ALA A 113 1.71 11.30 9.75
CA ALA A 113 2.79 10.90 8.85
C ALA A 113 3.78 10.03 9.64
N LYS A 114 4.16 8.88 9.07
CA LYS A 114 5.16 7.99 9.68
C LYS A 114 6.54 8.16 9.05
N THR A 115 6.61 8.85 7.91
CA THR A 115 7.85 9.17 7.20
C THR A 115 7.82 10.59 6.68
N LEU A 116 9.00 11.16 6.39
CA LEU A 116 9.14 12.49 5.78
C LEU A 116 8.48 12.56 4.39
N GLY A 117 8.51 11.47 3.61
CA GLY A 117 7.80 11.38 2.34
C GLY A 117 6.29 11.48 2.51
N GLN A 118 5.72 10.77 3.49
CA GLN A 118 4.30 10.89 3.84
C GLN A 118 3.96 12.30 4.34
N LYS A 119 4.83 12.95 5.12
CA LYS A 119 4.62 14.34 5.57
C LYS A 119 4.57 15.31 4.38
N ARG A 120 5.50 15.18 3.43
CA ARG A 120 5.51 15.97 2.18
C ARG A 120 4.22 15.75 1.38
N TYR A 121 3.80 14.49 1.23
CA TYR A 121 2.55 14.16 0.55
C TYR A 121 1.33 14.84 1.21
N LEU A 122 1.20 14.76 2.53
CA LEU A 122 0.12 15.43 3.27
C LEU A 122 0.17 16.96 3.12
N SER A 123 1.37 17.56 3.04
CA SER A 123 1.53 18.98 2.78
C SER A 123 1.02 19.37 1.38
N LEU A 124 1.26 18.53 0.37
CA LEU A 124 0.73 18.74 -0.98
C LEU A 124 -0.79 18.63 -1.00
N LEU A 125 -1.37 17.65 -0.29
CA LEU A 125 -2.83 17.51 -0.17
C LEU A 125 -3.50 18.77 0.42
N LYS A 126 -2.83 19.44 1.37
CA LYS A 126 -3.31 20.70 1.95
C LYS A 126 -3.27 21.88 0.98
N THR A 127 -2.34 21.90 0.02
CA THR A 127 -1.99 23.12 -0.74
C THR A 127 -2.28 23.04 -2.23
N ARG A 128 -2.47 21.85 -2.81
CA ARG A 128 -2.62 21.65 -4.26
C ARG A 128 -3.94 20.99 -4.61
N ASP A 129 -4.64 21.48 -5.64
CA ASP A 129 -5.94 20.94 -6.04
C ASP A 129 -5.83 19.62 -6.81
N VAL A 130 -4.70 19.38 -7.47
CA VAL A 130 -4.38 18.08 -8.08
C VAL A 130 -3.09 17.55 -7.46
N VAL A 131 -3.12 16.32 -6.96
CA VAL A 131 -1.95 15.67 -6.37
C VAL A 131 -1.78 14.26 -6.92
N PHE A 132 -0.61 13.98 -7.48
CA PHE A 132 -0.16 12.63 -7.79
C PHE A 132 0.64 12.08 -6.61
N ALA A 133 0.30 10.89 -6.14
CA ALA A 133 1.09 10.15 -5.16
C ALA A 133 1.49 8.79 -5.73
N VAL A 134 2.78 8.67 -6.05
CA VAL A 134 3.32 7.54 -6.78
C VAL A 134 4.35 6.85 -5.91
N GLY A 135 4.23 5.54 -5.75
CA GLY A 135 5.21 4.77 -5.00
C GLY A 135 4.75 3.36 -4.68
N PRO A 136 5.61 2.56 -4.03
CA PRO A 136 5.34 1.17 -3.74
C PRO A 136 4.07 0.92 -2.91
N ALA A 137 3.55 -0.31 -2.96
CA ALA A 137 2.51 -0.76 -2.05
C ALA A 137 2.96 -0.71 -0.58
N GLY A 138 2.09 -0.22 0.30
CA GLY A 138 2.37 -0.08 1.74
C GLY A 138 3.01 1.25 2.15
N THR A 139 3.19 2.19 1.22
CA THR A 139 3.61 3.59 1.52
C THR A 139 2.50 4.48 2.08
N GLY A 140 1.25 3.98 2.11
CA GLY A 140 0.10 4.71 2.66
C GLY A 140 -0.54 5.74 1.71
N LYS A 141 -0.12 5.80 0.43
CA LYS A 141 -0.63 6.76 -0.57
C LYS A 141 -2.16 6.87 -0.64
N THR A 142 -2.85 5.75 -0.79
CA THR A 142 -4.31 5.69 -0.90
C THR A 142 -4.99 5.94 0.45
N PHE A 143 -4.48 5.32 1.51
CA PHE A 143 -5.02 5.48 2.86
C PHE A 143 -5.00 6.95 3.31
N LEU A 144 -3.86 7.63 3.18
CA LEU A 144 -3.72 9.04 3.55
C LEU A 144 -4.59 9.96 2.68
N ALA A 145 -4.79 9.62 1.40
CA ALA A 145 -5.74 10.33 0.53
C ALA A 145 -7.17 10.24 1.10
N VAL A 146 -7.63 9.04 1.45
CA VAL A 146 -8.97 8.80 2.00
C VAL A 146 -9.14 9.49 3.35
N VAL A 147 -8.15 9.42 4.23
CA VAL A 147 -8.12 10.15 5.51
C VAL A 147 -8.36 11.65 5.26
N PHE A 148 -7.63 12.23 4.32
CA PHE A 148 -7.74 13.65 4.00
C PHE A 148 -9.07 14.00 3.33
N ALA A 149 -9.62 13.12 2.49
CA ALA A 149 -10.94 13.27 1.90
C ALA A 149 -12.05 13.30 2.96
N VAL A 150 -11.99 12.40 3.94
CA VAL A 150 -12.93 12.36 5.07
C VAL A 150 -12.84 13.63 5.92
N LEU A 151 -11.63 14.15 6.16
CA LEU A 151 -11.45 15.43 6.84
C LEU A 151 -12.09 16.58 6.06
N ALA A 152 -11.84 16.65 4.75
CA ALA A 152 -12.41 17.67 3.88
C ALA A 152 -13.95 17.65 3.91
N LEU A 153 -14.54 16.45 3.88
CA LEU A 153 -16.00 16.27 3.98
C LEU A 153 -16.53 16.71 5.36
N LYS A 154 -15.87 16.30 6.45
CA LYS A 154 -16.27 16.67 7.82
C LYS A 154 -16.15 18.18 8.07
N ASN A 155 -15.13 18.82 7.52
CA ASN A 155 -14.91 20.26 7.61
C ASN A 155 -15.73 21.06 6.59
N GLN A 156 -16.59 20.39 5.81
CA GLN A 156 -17.43 21.02 4.78
C GLN A 156 -16.65 21.81 3.71
N THR A 157 -15.35 21.51 3.54
CA THR A 157 -14.56 22.11 2.45
C THR A 157 -14.90 21.47 1.10
N VAL A 158 -15.48 20.27 1.13
CA VAL A 158 -16.12 19.62 -0.02
C VAL A 158 -17.51 19.12 0.39
N ARG A 159 -18.39 18.94 -0.58
CA ARG A 159 -19.76 18.44 -0.39
C ARG A 159 -19.87 16.92 -0.49
N ARG A 160 -18.95 16.28 -1.22
CA ARG A 160 -18.93 14.82 -1.42
C ARG A 160 -17.52 14.27 -1.69
N ILE A 161 -17.36 12.98 -1.50
CA ILE A 161 -16.17 12.20 -1.85
C ILE A 161 -16.52 11.28 -3.02
N VAL A 162 -15.66 11.19 -4.03
CA VAL A 162 -15.78 10.27 -5.15
C VAL A 162 -14.51 9.42 -5.21
N LEU A 163 -14.64 8.12 -4.97
CA LEU A 163 -13.54 7.16 -5.04
C LEU A 163 -13.70 6.31 -6.29
N THR A 164 -12.65 6.21 -7.08
CA THR A 164 -12.67 5.44 -8.32
C THR A 164 -11.40 4.63 -8.51
N ARG A 165 -11.54 3.51 -9.20
CA ARG A 165 -10.46 2.61 -9.60
C ARG A 165 -10.72 2.15 -11.04
N PRO A 166 -9.69 2.01 -11.91
CA PRO A 166 -9.87 1.40 -13.21
C PRO A 166 -10.24 -0.08 -13.04
N ALA A 167 -11.17 -0.57 -13.86
CA ALA A 167 -11.47 -1.99 -13.93
C ALA A 167 -10.39 -2.65 -14.80
N VAL A 168 -9.61 -3.54 -14.20
CA VAL A 168 -8.46 -4.18 -14.86
C VAL A 168 -8.50 -5.64 -14.48
N GLU A 169 -8.41 -6.51 -15.48
CA GLU A 169 -8.45 -7.96 -15.30
C GLU A 169 -7.09 -8.47 -14.80
N ALA A 170 -6.71 -8.09 -13.58
CA ALA A 170 -5.50 -8.62 -12.95
C ALA A 170 -5.78 -10.04 -12.42
N GLY A 171 -5.30 -11.05 -13.14
CA GLY A 171 -5.33 -12.47 -12.72
C GLY A 171 -6.63 -13.21 -13.06
N GLU A 172 -7.78 -12.72 -12.59
CA GLU A 172 -9.10 -13.28 -12.90
C GLU A 172 -9.84 -12.40 -13.91
N ARG A 173 -10.33 -12.99 -15.00
CA ARG A 173 -11.14 -12.28 -15.99
C ARG A 173 -12.44 -11.82 -15.33
N LEU A 174 -12.71 -10.51 -15.34
CA LEU A 174 -13.89 -9.89 -14.71
C LEU A 174 -15.20 -10.58 -15.17
N GLY A 175 -15.20 -11.13 -16.39
CA GLY A 175 -16.30 -11.91 -16.95
C GLY A 175 -16.70 -13.18 -16.19
N PHE A 176 -15.85 -13.76 -15.33
CA PHE A 176 -16.08 -15.05 -14.65
C PHE A 176 -16.60 -14.92 -13.22
N LEU A 177 -16.59 -13.72 -12.62
CA LEU A 177 -17.24 -13.51 -11.32
C LEU A 177 -18.76 -13.59 -11.51
N PRO A 178 -19.50 -14.39 -10.72
CA PRO A 178 -20.96 -14.41 -10.78
C PRO A 178 -21.55 -13.10 -10.24
N GLY A 179 -22.73 -12.71 -10.71
CA GLY A 179 -23.43 -11.50 -10.25
C GLY A 179 -23.57 -10.39 -11.29
N ASP A 180 -24.16 -9.27 -10.87
CA ASP A 180 -24.26 -8.06 -11.67
C ASP A 180 -22.90 -7.34 -11.82
N LEU A 181 -22.80 -6.34 -12.69
CA LEU A 181 -21.53 -5.64 -12.94
C LEU A 181 -20.96 -5.00 -11.65
N GLN A 182 -21.82 -4.59 -10.72
CA GLN A 182 -21.41 -3.96 -9.48
C GLN A 182 -20.81 -4.99 -8.52
N GLU A 183 -21.44 -6.15 -8.37
CA GLU A 183 -20.94 -7.29 -7.57
C GLU A 183 -19.59 -7.79 -8.06
N LYS A 184 -19.33 -7.73 -9.38
CA LYS A 184 -18.05 -8.14 -9.96
C LYS A 184 -16.90 -7.15 -9.68
N VAL A 185 -17.21 -5.85 -9.53
CA VAL A 185 -16.17 -4.82 -9.32
C VAL A 185 -15.94 -4.54 -7.83
N ASP A 186 -16.90 -4.86 -6.96
CA ASP A 186 -16.82 -4.64 -5.51
C ASP A 186 -15.55 -5.18 -4.84
N PRO A 187 -15.03 -6.39 -5.17
CA PRO A 187 -13.79 -6.90 -4.59
C PRO A 187 -12.58 -5.97 -4.81
N TYR A 188 -12.50 -5.31 -5.97
CA TYR A 188 -11.40 -4.39 -6.31
C TYR A 188 -11.51 -3.05 -5.56
N LEU A 189 -12.71 -2.71 -5.10
CA LEU A 189 -12.99 -1.48 -4.37
C LEU A 189 -12.85 -1.67 -2.85
N ARG A 190 -12.76 -2.92 -2.36
CA ARG A 190 -12.67 -3.24 -0.93
C ARG A 190 -11.59 -2.47 -0.14
N PRO A 191 -10.36 -2.27 -0.64
CA PRO A 191 -9.37 -1.46 0.08
C PRO A 191 -9.82 -0.01 0.35
N LEU A 192 -10.66 0.56 -0.52
CA LEU A 192 -11.22 1.90 -0.35
C LEU A 192 -12.29 1.91 0.75
N TYR A 193 -13.13 0.87 0.81
CA TYR A 193 -14.09 0.68 1.90
C TYR A 193 -13.39 0.53 3.25
N ASP A 194 -12.34 -0.27 3.33
CA ASP A 194 -11.59 -0.51 4.58
C ASP A 194 -11.04 0.80 5.17
N ALA A 195 -10.45 1.65 4.31
CA ALA A 195 -9.94 2.97 4.72
C ALA A 195 -11.06 3.91 5.22
N LEU A 196 -12.23 3.88 4.56
CA LEU A 196 -13.40 4.65 5.01
C LEU A 196 -13.96 4.13 6.34
N TYR A 197 -14.05 2.81 6.51
CA TYR A 197 -14.53 2.18 7.74
C TYR A 197 -13.63 2.49 8.93
N GLU A 198 -12.31 2.53 8.73
CA GLU A 198 -11.38 2.94 9.77
C GLU A 198 -11.62 4.39 10.22
N MET A 199 -11.98 5.28 9.29
CA MET A 199 -12.15 6.71 9.57
C MET A 199 -13.54 7.11 10.07
N MET A 200 -14.60 6.41 9.66
CA MET A 200 -15.99 6.80 9.91
C MET A 200 -16.82 5.70 10.58
N GLY A 201 -16.39 4.45 10.51
CA GLY A 201 -17.19 3.28 10.90
C GLY A 201 -18.20 2.88 9.82
N ALA A 202 -18.53 1.59 9.76
CA ALA A 202 -19.34 1.00 8.69
C ALA A 202 -20.74 1.64 8.56
N GLU A 203 -21.42 1.87 9.69
CA GLU A 203 -22.76 2.44 9.71
C GLU A 203 -22.81 3.86 9.13
N GLN A 204 -21.79 4.69 9.46
CA GLN A 204 -21.71 6.04 8.95
C GLN A 204 -21.33 6.09 7.47
N VAL A 205 -20.46 5.18 7.02
CA VAL A 205 -20.13 5.05 5.59
C VAL A 205 -21.38 4.67 4.80
N ALA A 206 -22.14 3.66 5.24
CA ALA A 206 -23.39 3.26 4.59
C ALA A 206 -24.38 4.42 4.47
N ARG A 207 -24.64 5.16 5.56
CA ARG A 207 -25.48 6.37 5.52
C ARG A 207 -24.96 7.45 4.57
N SER A 208 -23.64 7.62 4.51
CA SER A 208 -23.02 8.64 3.65
C SER A 208 -23.13 8.26 2.18
N MET A 209 -23.07 6.97 1.85
CA MET A 209 -23.30 6.46 0.50
C MET A 209 -24.77 6.59 0.10
N GLU A 210 -25.72 6.22 0.97
CA GLU A 210 -27.16 6.36 0.71
C GLU A 210 -27.56 7.82 0.43
N ARG A 211 -26.92 8.78 1.12
CA ARG A 211 -27.13 10.22 0.91
C ARG A 211 -26.33 10.81 -0.28
N GLY A 212 -25.53 10.01 -0.97
CA GLY A 212 -24.67 10.47 -2.07
C GLY A 212 -23.50 11.37 -1.65
N LEU A 213 -23.15 11.39 -0.35
CA LEU A 213 -21.98 12.12 0.16
C LEU A 213 -20.68 11.36 -0.12
N ILE A 214 -20.74 10.04 -0.24
CA ILE A 214 -19.62 9.20 -0.64
C ILE A 214 -20.09 8.35 -1.82
N GLU A 215 -19.35 8.41 -2.92
CA GLU A 215 -19.59 7.60 -4.10
C GLU A 215 -18.34 6.75 -4.36
N ILE A 216 -18.53 5.44 -4.54
CA ILE A 216 -17.45 4.53 -4.92
C ILE A 216 -17.89 3.86 -6.21
N ALA A 217 -17.17 4.12 -7.31
CA ALA A 217 -17.58 3.66 -8.63
C ALA A 217 -16.38 3.35 -9.54
N PRO A 218 -16.54 2.50 -10.57
CA PRO A 218 -15.50 2.29 -11.57
C PRO A 218 -15.18 3.56 -12.37
N LEU A 219 -13.96 3.67 -12.89
CA LEU A 219 -13.49 4.84 -13.66
C LEU A 219 -14.40 5.22 -14.85
N ALA A 220 -15.04 4.24 -15.48
CA ALA A 220 -15.96 4.46 -16.60
C ALA A 220 -17.13 5.40 -16.24
N TYR A 221 -17.55 5.43 -14.97
CA TYR A 221 -18.67 6.25 -14.48
C TYR A 221 -18.30 7.73 -14.36
N MET A 222 -17.03 8.08 -14.53
CA MET A 222 -16.57 9.46 -14.52
C MET A 222 -16.85 10.18 -15.85
N ARG A 223 -17.09 9.44 -16.94
CA ARG A 223 -17.25 9.99 -18.28
C ARG A 223 -18.42 10.98 -18.35
N GLY A 224 -18.18 12.14 -18.96
CA GLY A 224 -19.22 13.16 -19.19
C GLY A 224 -19.67 13.92 -17.94
N ARG A 225 -19.01 13.72 -16.80
CA ARG A 225 -19.32 14.44 -15.56
C ARG A 225 -18.50 15.72 -15.45
N THR A 226 -18.97 16.64 -14.61
CA THR A 226 -18.14 17.68 -13.99
C THR A 226 -18.29 17.47 -12.49
N LEU A 227 -17.17 17.37 -11.78
CA LEU A 227 -17.16 17.01 -10.37
C LEU A 227 -16.88 18.27 -9.56
N ASP A 228 -17.92 19.07 -9.29
CA ASP A 228 -17.83 20.31 -8.50
C ASP A 228 -18.00 20.06 -6.99
N GLY A 229 -17.26 20.79 -6.16
CA GLY A 229 -17.27 20.70 -4.71
C GLY A 229 -17.03 19.28 -4.20
N ALA A 230 -16.15 18.52 -4.84
CA ALA A 230 -15.91 17.11 -4.56
C ALA A 230 -14.44 16.83 -4.24
N PHE A 231 -14.20 15.84 -3.38
CA PHE A 231 -12.88 15.24 -3.21
C PHE A 231 -12.83 13.95 -4.02
N ILE A 232 -12.04 13.93 -5.08
CA ILE A 232 -11.96 12.81 -6.02
C ILE A 232 -10.65 12.05 -5.81
N ILE A 233 -10.72 10.72 -5.67
CA ILE A 233 -9.53 9.86 -5.61
C ILE A 233 -9.60 8.84 -6.75
N LEU A 234 -8.56 8.79 -7.57
CA LEU A 234 -8.31 7.71 -8.52
C LEU A 234 -7.20 6.82 -7.98
N ASP A 235 -7.57 5.61 -7.56
CA ASP A 235 -6.64 4.60 -7.07
C ASP A 235 -6.22 3.61 -8.17
N GLU A 236 -5.05 3.00 -8.01
CA GLU A 236 -4.37 2.18 -9.02
C GLU A 236 -4.27 2.82 -10.40
N ALA A 237 -3.94 4.11 -10.42
CA ALA A 237 -3.88 4.90 -11.64
C ALA A 237 -2.88 4.36 -12.67
N GLN A 238 -1.90 3.54 -12.27
CA GLN A 238 -0.97 2.90 -13.19
C GLN A 238 -1.68 2.01 -14.22
N ASN A 239 -2.88 1.55 -13.90
CA ASN A 239 -3.69 0.71 -14.77
C ASN A 239 -4.72 1.50 -15.60
N THR A 240 -4.51 2.79 -15.78
CA THR A 240 -5.26 3.61 -16.74
C THR A 240 -4.51 3.71 -18.06
N THR A 241 -5.22 3.99 -19.15
CA THR A 241 -4.60 4.45 -20.41
C THR A 241 -4.43 5.98 -20.41
N PRO A 242 -3.58 6.55 -21.28
CA PRO A 242 -3.47 8.01 -21.42
C PRO A 242 -4.81 8.70 -21.71
N GLU A 243 -5.67 8.09 -22.53
CA GLU A 243 -7.00 8.60 -22.84
C GLU A 243 -7.91 8.60 -21.60
N GLN A 244 -7.86 7.53 -20.80
CA GLN A 244 -8.62 7.44 -19.54
C GLN A 244 -8.12 8.46 -18.51
N MET A 245 -6.80 8.63 -18.39
CA MET A 245 -6.21 9.61 -17.48
C MET A 245 -6.58 11.04 -17.89
N LYS A 246 -6.46 11.39 -19.17
CA LYS A 246 -6.90 12.69 -19.70
C LYS A 246 -8.40 12.90 -19.51
N MET A 247 -9.20 11.87 -19.78
CA MET A 247 -10.65 11.92 -19.54
C MET A 247 -10.95 12.24 -18.08
N PHE A 248 -10.25 11.58 -17.15
CA PHE A 248 -10.43 11.74 -15.70
C PHE A 248 -9.98 13.12 -15.19
N LEU A 249 -8.78 13.55 -15.54
CA LEU A 249 -8.22 14.85 -15.10
C LEU A 249 -9.11 16.03 -15.55
N THR A 250 -9.73 15.92 -16.73
CA THR A 250 -10.67 16.93 -17.26
C THR A 250 -12.06 16.90 -16.61
N ARG A 251 -12.28 16.07 -15.58
CA ARG A 251 -13.52 16.06 -14.79
C ARG A 251 -13.46 16.99 -13.57
N LEU A 252 -12.29 17.54 -13.24
CA LEU A 252 -12.12 18.45 -12.11
C LEU A 252 -13.02 19.69 -12.28
N GLY A 253 -13.94 19.87 -11.32
CA GLY A 253 -14.83 21.02 -11.25
C GLY A 253 -14.39 22.08 -10.24
N GLU A 254 -15.21 23.11 -10.07
CA GLU A 254 -14.91 24.20 -9.14
C GLU A 254 -15.01 23.75 -7.68
N GLY A 255 -14.11 24.24 -6.82
CA GLY A 255 -14.09 23.90 -5.39
C GLY A 255 -13.78 22.43 -5.10
N SER A 256 -13.17 21.74 -6.07
CA SER A 256 -12.84 20.32 -5.97
C SER A 256 -11.35 20.08 -5.82
N LYS A 257 -11.01 18.90 -5.31
CA LYS A 257 -9.64 18.40 -5.22
C LYS A 257 -9.57 16.99 -5.79
N MET A 258 -8.52 16.69 -6.54
CA MET A 258 -8.29 15.39 -7.16
C MET A 258 -6.96 14.81 -6.70
N VAL A 259 -6.97 13.55 -6.27
CA VAL A 259 -5.79 12.81 -5.87
C VAL A 259 -5.67 11.55 -6.72
N ILE A 260 -4.51 11.35 -7.33
CA ILE A 260 -4.22 10.23 -8.19
C ILE A 260 -3.15 9.38 -7.51
N THR A 261 -3.49 8.15 -7.13
CA THR A 261 -2.58 7.23 -6.45
C THR A 261 -2.24 6.05 -7.35
N GLY A 262 -0.97 5.63 -7.35
CA GLY A 262 -0.55 4.47 -8.13
C GLY A 262 0.87 4.00 -7.87
N ASP A 263 1.21 2.87 -8.47
CA ASP A 263 2.52 2.24 -8.39
C ASP A 263 2.99 1.83 -9.78
N LEU A 264 3.96 2.56 -10.35
CA LEU A 264 4.46 2.30 -11.70
C LEU A 264 5.19 0.96 -11.87
N THR A 265 5.47 0.25 -10.77
CA THR A 265 6.05 -1.10 -10.80
C THR A 265 5.00 -2.21 -10.94
N GLN A 266 3.71 -1.88 -10.74
CA GLN A 266 2.59 -2.84 -10.74
C GLN A 266 1.57 -2.51 -11.86
N VAL A 267 2.06 -2.43 -13.10
CA VAL A 267 1.21 -2.16 -14.26
C VAL A 267 0.61 -3.48 -14.77
N ASP A 268 -0.71 -3.61 -14.63
CA ASP A 268 -1.51 -4.77 -15.03
C ASP A 268 -2.15 -4.59 -16.43
N LEU A 269 -1.72 -3.59 -17.19
CA LEU A 269 -2.22 -3.35 -18.53
C LEU A 269 -1.74 -4.43 -19.52
N PRO A 270 -2.54 -4.75 -20.55
CA PRO A 270 -2.10 -5.61 -21.65
C PRO A 270 -0.73 -5.20 -22.21
N PRO A 271 0.12 -6.18 -22.59
CA PRO A 271 1.44 -5.91 -23.15
C PRO A 271 1.39 -4.91 -24.32
N GLY A 272 2.29 -3.92 -24.29
CA GLY A 272 2.37 -2.88 -25.32
C GLY A 272 1.47 -1.66 -25.08
N GLN A 273 0.57 -1.70 -24.09
CA GLN A 273 -0.22 -0.53 -23.73
C GLN A 273 0.56 0.38 -22.77
N LYS A 274 0.59 1.68 -23.07
CA LYS A 274 1.21 2.68 -22.20
C LYS A 274 0.33 2.96 -21.00
N SER A 275 0.95 3.13 -19.83
CA SER A 275 0.27 3.58 -18.62
C SER A 275 -0.04 5.07 -18.68
N GLY A 276 -1.30 5.43 -18.44
CA GLY A 276 -1.78 6.80 -18.34
C GLY A 276 -1.20 7.56 -17.16
N LEU A 277 -0.88 6.88 -16.05
CA LEU A 277 -0.16 7.50 -14.93
C LEU A 277 1.24 7.95 -15.36
N ARG A 278 1.99 7.08 -16.05
CA ARG A 278 3.34 7.43 -16.53
C ARG A 278 3.28 8.62 -17.50
N ASP A 279 2.38 8.53 -18.48
CA ASP A 279 2.15 9.59 -19.47
C ASP A 279 1.80 10.94 -18.82
N ALA A 280 0.91 10.94 -17.82
CA ALA A 280 0.52 12.15 -17.09
C ALA A 280 1.66 12.74 -16.26
N LEU A 281 2.47 11.92 -15.58
CA LEU A 281 3.62 12.40 -14.82
C LEU A 281 4.66 13.07 -15.72
N GLU A 282 4.89 12.53 -16.92
CA GLU A 282 5.79 13.12 -17.92
C GLU A 282 5.21 14.41 -18.50
N THR A 283 3.93 14.39 -18.89
CA THR A 283 3.25 15.51 -19.55
C THR A 283 3.02 16.70 -18.62
N LEU A 284 2.71 16.45 -17.34
CA LEU A 284 2.25 17.48 -16.39
C LEU A 284 3.37 17.98 -15.46
N ARG A 285 4.60 17.49 -15.61
CA ARG A 285 5.75 17.82 -14.74
C ARG A 285 6.01 19.33 -14.61
N GLY A 286 5.71 20.11 -15.64
CA GLY A 286 5.95 21.56 -15.67
C GLY A 286 4.86 22.44 -15.04
N ILE A 287 3.77 21.87 -14.54
CA ILE A 287 2.64 22.63 -13.98
C ILE A 287 2.83 22.73 -12.46
N GLU A 288 3.22 23.91 -11.98
CA GLU A 288 3.58 24.13 -10.56
C GLU A 288 2.40 23.92 -9.59
N GLU A 289 1.18 24.09 -10.06
CA GLU A 289 -0.06 23.91 -9.31
C GLU A 289 -0.39 22.43 -9.03
N ILE A 290 0.25 21.50 -9.76
CA ILE A 290 0.07 20.07 -9.59
C ILE A 290 1.12 19.55 -8.61
N GLY A 291 0.68 18.97 -7.50
CA GLY A 291 1.57 18.32 -6.55
C GLY A 291 2.02 16.94 -7.05
N MET A 292 3.32 16.66 -6.99
CA MET A 292 3.87 15.33 -7.24
C MET A 292 4.58 14.80 -5.98
N ALA A 293 3.99 13.77 -5.37
CA ALA A 293 4.53 13.08 -4.20
C ALA A 293 5.11 11.73 -4.61
N GLU A 294 6.43 11.67 -4.75
CA GLU A 294 7.16 10.42 -4.99
C GLU A 294 7.49 9.74 -3.65
N LEU A 295 6.82 8.63 -3.37
CA LEU A 295 7.05 7.78 -2.21
C LEU A 295 7.92 6.60 -2.62
N THR A 296 8.86 6.21 -1.79
CA THR A 296 9.83 5.15 -2.11
C THR A 296 9.68 3.96 -1.16
N GLU A 297 10.52 2.94 -1.32
CA GLU A 297 10.59 1.80 -0.39
C GLU A 297 10.85 2.26 1.05
N THR A 298 11.53 3.39 1.19
CA THR A 298 11.84 4.04 2.46
C THR A 298 10.60 4.60 3.17
N ASP A 299 9.49 4.76 2.44
CA ASP A 299 8.19 5.21 2.96
C ASP A 299 7.24 4.05 3.29
N VAL A 300 7.65 2.80 3.04
CA VAL A 300 6.83 1.60 3.28
C VAL A 300 6.77 1.31 4.77
N VAL A 301 5.56 1.42 5.33
CA VAL A 301 5.32 1.12 6.74
C VAL A 301 4.52 -0.17 6.88
N ARG A 302 5.25 -1.26 7.06
CA ARG A 302 4.69 -2.60 7.26
C ARG A 302 5.10 -3.15 8.63
N HIS A 303 4.35 -4.13 9.09
CA HIS A 303 4.73 -4.85 10.30
C HIS A 303 6.12 -5.52 10.10
N PRO A 304 7.04 -5.49 11.09
CA PRO A 304 8.39 -6.05 10.94
C PRO A 304 8.43 -7.52 10.50
N LEU A 305 7.45 -8.33 10.94
CA LEU A 305 7.30 -9.72 10.48
C LEU A 305 7.06 -9.82 8.97
N VAL A 306 6.26 -8.93 8.39
CA VAL A 306 5.97 -8.93 6.95
C VAL A 306 7.24 -8.63 6.16
N GLN A 307 8.06 -7.67 6.62
CA GLN A 307 9.36 -7.41 6.00
C GLN A 307 10.29 -8.65 6.05
N LYS A 308 10.35 -9.33 7.20
CA LYS A 308 11.13 -10.58 7.33
C LYS A 308 10.63 -11.69 6.40
N ILE A 309 9.32 -11.80 6.21
CA ILE A 309 8.72 -12.75 5.28
C ILE A 309 9.12 -12.40 3.84
N ILE A 310 8.99 -11.14 3.43
CA ILE A 310 9.38 -10.68 2.09
C ILE A 310 10.86 -11.02 1.82
N GLN A 311 11.75 -10.64 2.73
CA GLN A 311 13.19 -10.94 2.63
C GLN A 311 13.47 -12.44 2.53
N ALA A 312 12.75 -13.28 3.27
CA ALA A 312 12.93 -14.73 3.21
C ALA A 312 12.56 -15.31 1.83
N TYR A 313 11.52 -14.77 1.18
CA TYR A 313 11.13 -15.18 -0.17
C TYR A 313 12.09 -14.64 -1.24
N GLU A 314 12.53 -13.39 -1.12
CA GLU A 314 13.52 -12.78 -2.03
C GLU A 314 14.85 -13.56 -2.02
N ASN A 315 15.35 -13.90 -0.82
CA ASN A 315 16.57 -14.69 -0.66
C ASN A 315 16.45 -16.10 -1.25
N ARG A 316 15.24 -16.69 -1.24
CA ARG A 316 14.99 -17.98 -1.90
C ARG A 316 14.95 -17.84 -3.42
N GLY A 317 14.33 -16.78 -3.94
CA GLY A 317 14.28 -16.48 -5.37
C GLY A 317 15.67 -16.27 -5.96
N ALA A 318 16.51 -15.48 -5.29
CA ALA A 318 17.89 -15.22 -5.69
C ALA A 318 18.80 -16.46 -5.59
N GLY A 319 18.49 -17.42 -4.71
CA GLY A 319 19.23 -18.68 -4.57
C GLY A 319 18.81 -19.79 -5.54
N GLY A 320 17.72 -19.60 -6.30
CA GLY A 320 17.14 -20.62 -7.18
C GLY A 320 17.66 -20.62 -8.62
N GLU A 321 18.17 -19.49 -9.12
CA GLU A 321 18.60 -19.36 -10.53
C GLU A 321 20.08 -19.73 -10.78
N GLY A 322 20.83 -20.17 -9.75
CA GLY A 322 22.26 -20.49 -9.85
C GLY A 322 22.65 -21.97 -9.70
N ARG A 323 21.70 -22.90 -9.56
CA ARG A 323 21.99 -24.34 -9.34
C ARG A 323 21.24 -25.24 -10.31
N GLY A 324 21.48 -25.05 -11.60
CA GLY A 324 20.90 -25.85 -12.67
C GLY A 324 21.80 -26.04 -13.89
N ALA A 325 23.13 -25.95 -13.76
CA ALA A 325 24.05 -26.23 -14.86
C ALA A 325 25.47 -26.56 -14.38
N ALA A 326 25.63 -27.63 -13.58
CA ALA A 326 26.95 -28.25 -13.39
C ALA A 326 26.78 -29.64 -12.73
N LYS A 327 26.43 -30.66 -13.54
CA LYS A 327 26.82 -32.06 -13.29
C LYS A 327 26.55 -32.91 -14.54
N GLY A 328 27.65 -33.35 -15.16
CA GLY A 328 27.71 -34.32 -16.27
C GLY A 328 28.62 -33.79 -17.38
N GLY A 329 29.81 -34.30 -17.63
CA GLY A 329 30.55 -35.43 -17.05
C GLY A 329 32.02 -35.35 -17.49
N ILE A 330 32.88 -36.07 -16.77
CA ILE A 330 34.28 -36.30 -17.13
C ILE A 330 34.39 -37.72 -17.71
N GLY A 331 34.93 -37.83 -18.92
CA GLY A 331 35.90 -38.85 -19.34
C GLY A 331 35.39 -40.26 -19.70
N GLY A 332 35.55 -40.64 -20.98
CA GLY A 332 35.49 -42.03 -21.43
C GLY A 332 35.75 -42.17 -22.93
N SER A 333 37.01 -42.46 -23.30
CA SER A 333 37.53 -42.77 -24.63
C SER A 333 37.03 -44.12 -25.20
N GLY A 334 36.79 -44.21 -26.52
CA GLY A 334 36.58 -45.48 -27.23
C GLY A 334 36.24 -45.35 -28.72
N GLU A 335 37.27 -45.55 -29.55
CA GLU A 335 37.36 -46.01 -30.96
C GLU A 335 36.19 -45.99 -31.98
N ARG A 336 36.53 -45.43 -33.16
CA ARG A 336 36.33 -45.86 -34.56
C ARG A 336 35.08 -46.69 -34.94
N GLU A 337 34.32 -46.21 -35.93
CA GLU A 337 34.33 -46.77 -37.30
C GLU A 337 33.47 -45.96 -38.30
N ARG A 338 33.77 -46.14 -39.58
CA ARG A 338 33.34 -45.38 -40.77
C ARG A 338 31.95 -45.80 -41.30
N SER A 339 31.47 -44.98 -42.24
CA SER A 339 30.42 -45.19 -43.28
C SER A 339 29.00 -44.76 -42.87
N GLY A 340 28.15 -44.20 -43.71
CA GLY A 340 28.25 -43.78 -45.10
C GLY A 340 27.01 -42.94 -45.48
N ARG A 341 27.19 -42.11 -46.52
CA ARG A 341 26.24 -41.46 -47.44
C ARG A 341 24.73 -41.65 -47.25
N GLY A 342 23.97 -40.57 -47.44
CA GLY A 342 22.57 -40.64 -47.89
C GLY A 342 21.80 -39.33 -47.73
N GLU A 343 21.60 -38.63 -48.84
CA GLU A 343 20.80 -37.41 -49.03
C GLU A 343 19.27 -37.62 -48.84
N PRO A 344 18.46 -36.54 -48.82
CA PRO A 344 17.08 -36.50 -48.34
C PRO A 344 16.05 -36.81 -49.43
N GLY A 345 14.83 -37.21 -49.03
CA GLY A 345 13.73 -37.53 -49.94
C GLY A 345 12.39 -36.98 -49.45
N ASP A 346 11.74 -36.27 -50.36
CA ASP A 346 10.48 -35.54 -50.30
C ASP A 346 9.23 -36.32 -49.84
N GLY A 347 8.31 -35.56 -49.23
CA GLY A 347 6.93 -35.47 -49.73
C GLY A 347 5.89 -36.52 -49.27
N PRO A 348 4.61 -36.33 -49.65
CA PRO A 348 3.58 -35.85 -48.72
C PRO A 348 2.36 -36.78 -48.59
N ALA A 349 1.38 -36.35 -47.78
CA ALA A 349 -0.08 -36.53 -47.91
C ALA A 349 -0.82 -37.06 -46.65
N GLU A 350 -1.86 -36.32 -46.28
CA GLU A 350 -2.99 -36.66 -45.39
C GLU A 350 -3.87 -37.80 -45.99
N PRO A 351 -5.11 -38.08 -45.52
CA PRO A 351 -5.73 -38.05 -44.18
C PRO A 351 -6.39 -39.42 -43.84
N GLY A 352 -6.92 -39.60 -42.61
CA GLY A 352 -7.83 -40.74 -42.38
C GLY A 352 -8.25 -41.01 -40.94
N LEU A 353 -9.37 -40.42 -40.56
CA LEU A 353 -10.41 -40.89 -39.63
C LEU A 353 -10.21 -42.25 -38.92
N GLY A 354 -10.39 -42.22 -37.59
CA GLY A 354 -11.46 -43.04 -37.00
C GLY A 354 -11.11 -43.87 -35.77
N ARG A 355 -12.02 -43.76 -34.79
CA ARG A 355 -12.35 -44.71 -33.71
C ARG A 355 -11.39 -44.76 -32.52
N SER A 356 -11.79 -45.01 -31.28
CA SER A 356 -13.05 -45.05 -30.52
C SER A 356 -12.65 -45.61 -29.15
N GLY A 357 -13.32 -45.24 -28.06
CA GLY A 357 -13.22 -45.88 -26.75
C GLY A 357 -13.50 -44.87 -25.63
N GLU A 358 -14.75 -44.65 -25.23
CA GLU A 358 -15.54 -45.41 -24.24
C GLU A 358 -14.97 -45.44 -22.81
N ALA A 359 -15.75 -44.83 -21.90
CA ALA A 359 -16.09 -45.21 -20.51
C ALA A 359 -16.26 -43.90 -19.68
N ALA A 360 -17.43 -43.32 -19.40
CA ALA A 360 -18.72 -43.78 -18.84
C ALA A 360 -18.82 -43.67 -17.30
N PHE A 361 -19.98 -43.14 -16.85
CA PHE A 361 -20.62 -43.20 -15.52
C PHE A 361 -20.01 -42.37 -14.37
N ASP A 362 -20.75 -41.67 -13.49
CA ASP A 362 -22.19 -41.38 -13.36
C ASP A 362 -22.37 -40.25 -12.31
N ALA A 363 -23.49 -39.53 -12.37
CA ALA A 363 -23.94 -38.57 -11.37
C ALA A 363 -25.41 -38.86 -11.03
N PRO A 364 -25.89 -38.69 -9.78
CA PRO A 364 -27.32 -38.71 -9.52
C PRO A 364 -27.90 -37.30 -9.37
N ALA A 365 -29.00 -37.08 -10.06
CA ALA A 365 -29.95 -36.00 -9.86
C ALA A 365 -31.02 -36.40 -8.82
N THR A 366 -31.60 -35.42 -8.12
CA THR A 366 -33.05 -35.41 -7.82
C THR A 366 -33.59 -33.97 -7.72
N ALA A 367 -34.62 -33.72 -8.51
CA ALA A 367 -35.59 -32.62 -8.43
C ALA A 367 -36.42 -32.72 -7.13
N GLY A 368 -37.14 -31.74 -6.59
CA GLY A 368 -37.75 -30.52 -7.11
C GLY A 368 -39.14 -30.39 -6.44
N THR A 369 -39.63 -29.17 -6.18
CA THR A 369 -41.03 -28.73 -6.39
C THR A 369 -41.28 -27.36 -5.73
N ASP A 370 -41.93 -26.52 -6.52
CA ASP A 370 -42.36 -25.15 -6.25
C ASP A 370 -43.90 -25.15 -6.03
N GLY A 371 -44.44 -24.14 -5.35
CA GLY A 371 -45.88 -23.85 -5.39
C GLY A 371 -46.50 -23.24 -4.13
N GLY A 372 -46.86 -21.95 -4.21
CA GLY A 372 -48.10 -21.43 -3.60
C GLY A 372 -47.99 -20.22 -2.64
N ARG A 373 -48.35 -19.03 -3.14
CA ARG A 373 -48.81 -17.87 -2.34
C ARG A 373 -50.37 -17.88 -2.23
N PRO A 374 -51.03 -16.88 -1.61
CA PRO A 374 -51.12 -16.55 -0.18
C PRO A 374 -52.59 -16.53 0.30
N ASN A 375 -52.86 -16.34 1.59
CA ASN A 375 -54.21 -15.95 2.04
C ASN A 375 -54.22 -14.93 3.19
N VAL A 376 -55.19 -14.03 3.11
CA VAL A 376 -55.44 -12.85 3.94
C VAL A 376 -56.33 -13.23 5.14
N ARG A 377 -56.06 -12.70 6.34
CA ARG A 377 -57.11 -12.27 7.30
C ARG A 377 -56.57 -11.45 8.47
N SER A 378 -57.43 -10.52 8.89
CA SER A 378 -57.28 -9.39 9.82
C SER A 378 -57.43 -9.71 11.31
N ALA A 379 -56.84 -8.89 12.19
CA ALA A 379 -57.43 -8.36 13.44
C ALA A 379 -56.49 -7.24 13.98
N LYS A 380 -56.85 -5.95 13.98
CA LYS A 380 -57.60 -5.16 15.01
C LYS A 380 -56.99 -5.15 16.42
N GLY A 381 -56.67 -3.93 16.90
CA GLY A 381 -56.48 -3.56 18.33
C GLY A 381 -55.30 -2.58 18.51
N ALA A 382 -55.45 -1.25 18.37
CA ALA A 382 -55.99 -0.27 19.32
C ALA A 382 -55.08 0.06 20.53
N GLY A 383 -54.68 1.35 20.64
CA GLY A 383 -54.11 1.98 21.87
C GLY A 383 -53.05 3.06 21.55
N ARG A 384 -53.43 4.32 21.28
CA ARG A 384 -53.43 5.49 22.21
C ARG A 384 -52.04 5.81 22.82
N LEU A 385 -51.39 6.90 22.41
CA LEU A 385 -51.50 8.33 22.84
C LEU A 385 -50.57 8.71 24.01
N ARG A 386 -49.72 9.73 23.75
CA ARG A 386 -49.06 10.70 24.67
C ARG A 386 -47.93 10.11 25.54
N ARG A 387 -46.79 10.76 25.75
CA ARG A 387 -46.42 12.19 25.74
C ARG A 387 -45.06 12.39 25.08
#